data_AF-A0A094A1E4-F1
#
_entry.id   AF-A0A094A1E4-F1
#
_cell.length_a   1.000
_cell.length_b   1.000
_cell.length_c   1.000
_cell.angle_alpha   90.00
_cell.angle_beta   90.00
_cell.angle_gamma   90.00
#
_symmetry.space_group_name_H-M   'P 1'
#
loop_
_entity.id
_entity.type
_entity.pdbx_description
1 polymer ?
#
loop_
_entity_poly.entity_id
_entity_poly.type
_entity_poly.pdbx_seq_one_letter_code
_entity_poly.pdbx_strand_id
1 'polypeptide(L)'
;MSVSRPARCVFSSASSIAKARPMVQCRDFSTTQSLPGRRRPRFASVKAEDMGLVSQTPTDQVLKSYTKKDEQNLSKRYTRDQMRVIAAGEEAIDIEDIRSHGVIRNDPYAFKYLDDFSVLRPTLDKIPKPASTVPKGARWLNETERFDQVNQWLGKMTEEKELQGLTEPNAVPITRLDLQKFIDETPSMTGGGKFGSDVLAPPLPKVPSMIGMYQNSTLVDPRDPTGMFDKVRRQTGLSLDDIMSLHVKNIVAHRVVNMTRLGRIQSFYSLSIAGNGKGMLGIGEGKSAEMVDSLNQSRMAAIKNMKPIPRYEDRTIYGDVEAKVSAVRVQLMSRPPGFGLRCQYLIFEMCRAAGIADIAARVPYARNKMNTAKAAYHALMNQRIPDEVARGLGKKLVDVRKVYYGGEQQLPKRQRADM
;
A
#
# COMPACT_ATOMS: atom_id res chain seq x y z
N MET A 1 25.18 61.81 -1.55
CA MET A 1 25.14 61.61 -3.01
C MET A 1 24.31 60.37 -3.29
N SER A 2 23.29 60.56 -4.11
CA SER A 2 22.05 59.78 -4.23
C SER A 2 22.19 58.34 -4.70
N VAL A 3 21.33 57.50 -4.11
CA VAL A 3 21.01 56.12 -4.46
C VAL A 3 19.97 56.11 -5.58
N SER A 4 20.34 55.67 -6.79
CA SER A 4 19.42 55.06 -7.77
C SER A 4 20.16 54.58 -9.03
N ARG A 5 20.31 53.26 -9.19
CA ARG A 5 20.54 52.62 -10.49
C ARG A 5 19.25 51.85 -10.84
N PRO A 6 18.60 52.09 -11.99
CA PRO A 6 17.45 51.29 -12.38
C PRO A 6 17.91 49.93 -12.89
N ALA A 7 17.22 48.88 -12.41
CA ALA A 7 17.38 47.51 -12.84
C ALA A 7 17.04 47.35 -14.33
N ARG A 8 17.98 46.84 -15.14
CA ARG A 8 17.69 46.35 -16.48
C ARG A 8 17.01 44.99 -16.38
N CYS A 9 15.78 44.91 -16.86
CA CYS A 9 15.01 43.69 -16.99
C CYS A 9 15.74 42.64 -17.85
N VAL A 10 15.81 41.41 -17.35
CA VAL A 10 16.45 40.24 -17.97
C VAL A 10 15.47 39.43 -18.84
N PHE A 11 14.31 40.00 -19.19
CA PHE A 11 13.30 39.33 -20.02
C PHE A 11 12.94 40.18 -21.26
N SER A 12 13.79 40.14 -22.28
CA SER A 12 13.42 40.50 -23.67
C SER A 12 14.49 40.07 -24.67
N SER A 13 14.84 38.79 -24.72
CA SER A 13 15.55 38.23 -25.88
C SER A 13 14.53 37.82 -26.95
N ALA A 14 13.83 38.80 -27.53
CA ALA A 14 13.21 38.61 -28.84
C ALA A 14 14.29 38.96 -29.87
N SER A 15 14.88 37.92 -30.49
CA SER A 15 15.72 38.08 -31.67
C SER A 15 14.95 38.90 -32.70
N SER A 16 15.50 40.04 -33.11
CA SER A 16 14.94 40.83 -34.20
C SER A 16 14.80 39.94 -35.43
N ILE A 17 13.57 39.66 -35.83
CA ILE A 17 13.28 39.12 -37.16
C ILE A 17 13.89 40.12 -38.13
N ALA A 18 14.93 39.71 -38.85
CA ALA A 18 15.48 40.50 -39.94
C ALA A 18 14.34 40.75 -40.92
N LYS A 19 13.85 41.99 -40.98
CA LYS A 19 12.91 42.41 -42.00
C LYS A 19 13.59 42.17 -43.34
N ALA A 20 13.16 41.15 -44.06
CA ALA A 20 13.54 40.96 -45.45
C ALA A 20 13.18 42.24 -46.20
N ARG A 21 14.18 43.06 -46.51
CA ARG A 21 13.99 44.15 -47.46
C ARG A 21 13.65 43.48 -48.79
N PRO A 22 12.57 43.85 -49.49
CA PRO A 22 12.42 43.44 -50.87
C PRO A 22 13.63 44.02 -51.62
N MET A 23 14.53 43.15 -52.09
CA MET A 23 15.53 43.57 -53.07
C MET A 23 14.75 43.97 -54.31
N VAL A 24 14.60 45.28 -54.51
CA VAL A 24 14.19 45.82 -55.79
C VAL A 24 15.29 45.44 -56.77
N GLN A 25 15.02 44.44 -57.61
CA GLN A 25 15.90 44.13 -58.74
C GLN A 25 15.80 45.32 -59.70
N CYS A 26 16.85 46.15 -59.74
CA CYS A 26 17.06 47.03 -60.88
C CYS A 26 17.09 46.15 -62.13
N ARG A 27 16.19 46.41 -63.09
CA ARG A 27 16.23 45.74 -64.38
C ARG A 27 17.49 46.20 -65.10
N ASP A 28 18.47 45.32 -65.20
CA ASP A 28 19.58 45.50 -66.12
C ASP A 28 19.01 45.49 -67.55
N PHE A 29 19.36 46.48 -68.36
CA PHE A 29 18.94 46.61 -69.77
C PHE A 29 19.66 45.59 -70.68
N SER A 30 20.00 44.41 -70.18
CA SER A 30 20.54 43.30 -70.98
C SER A 30 19.40 42.42 -71.50
N THR A 31 19.40 42.09 -72.78
CA THR A 31 18.43 41.20 -73.44
C THR A 31 18.62 39.72 -73.13
N THR A 32 19.66 39.35 -72.36
CA THR A 32 19.88 37.98 -71.89
C THR A 32 18.99 37.66 -70.70
N GLN A 33 18.20 36.57 -70.78
CA GLN A 33 17.42 36.06 -69.66
C GLN A 33 18.34 35.85 -68.44
N SER A 34 17.97 36.39 -67.28
CA SER A 34 18.70 36.13 -66.04
C SER A 34 18.58 34.64 -65.73
N LEU A 35 19.69 33.92 -65.82
CA LEU A 35 19.75 32.53 -65.36
C LEU A 35 19.32 32.54 -63.88
N PRO A 36 18.36 31.69 -63.47
CA PRO A 36 17.99 31.61 -62.06
C PRO A 36 19.25 31.32 -61.27
N GLY A 37 19.67 32.27 -60.42
CA GLY A 37 20.91 32.18 -59.67
C GLY A 37 20.97 30.82 -58.99
N ARG A 38 22.07 30.07 -59.17
CA ARG A 38 22.28 28.73 -58.59
C ARG A 38 21.90 28.79 -57.11
N ARG A 39 20.72 28.26 -56.78
CA ARG A 39 20.30 28.12 -55.39
C ARG A 39 21.25 27.12 -54.78
N ARG A 40 22.05 27.57 -53.82
CA ARG A 40 22.85 26.65 -53.02
C ARG A 40 21.88 25.65 -52.37
N PRO A 41 22.20 24.34 -52.36
CA PRO A 41 21.36 23.37 -51.69
C PRO A 41 21.16 23.79 -50.22
N ARG A 42 20.01 23.42 -49.66
CA ARG A 42 19.65 23.76 -48.28
C ARG A 42 20.66 23.19 -47.28
N PHE A 43 21.21 22.01 -47.59
CA PHE A 43 22.21 21.33 -46.79
C PHE A 43 23.62 21.66 -47.30
N ALA A 44 24.59 21.69 -46.39
CA ALA A 44 25.98 21.89 -46.76
C ALA A 44 26.44 20.74 -47.65
N SER A 45 27.00 21.06 -48.83
CA SER A 45 27.60 20.08 -49.72
C SER A 45 28.93 19.62 -49.12
N VAL A 46 28.88 18.62 -48.24
CA VAL A 46 30.08 17.92 -47.75
C VAL A 46 30.62 17.07 -48.90
N LYS A 47 31.95 17.02 -49.07
CA LYS A 47 32.55 16.28 -50.18
C LYS A 47 32.30 14.78 -49.98
N ALA A 48 32.00 14.08 -51.07
CA ALA A 48 31.79 12.63 -51.06
C ALA A 48 33.00 11.86 -50.47
N GLU A 49 34.21 12.43 -50.57
CA GLU A 49 35.45 11.93 -49.97
C GLU A 49 35.38 11.89 -48.44
N ASP A 50 34.93 12.98 -47.82
CA ASP A 50 34.81 13.14 -46.37
C ASP A 50 33.75 12.20 -45.76
N MET A 51 32.76 11.82 -46.57
CA MET A 51 31.71 10.85 -46.23
C MET A 51 32.13 9.39 -46.51
N GLY A 52 33.36 9.14 -47.00
CA GLY A 52 33.83 7.80 -47.36
C GLY A 52 33.12 7.18 -48.56
N LEU A 53 32.47 7.99 -49.41
CA LEU A 53 31.66 7.53 -50.54
C LEU A 53 32.46 7.35 -51.85
N VAL A 54 33.78 7.61 -51.84
CA VAL A 54 34.63 7.65 -53.04
C VAL A 54 35.25 6.30 -53.43
N SER A 55 35.27 5.32 -52.51
CA SER A 55 35.78 3.96 -52.77
C SER A 55 34.70 2.88 -52.74
N GLN A 56 33.47 3.22 -53.14
CA GLN A 56 32.32 2.35 -52.91
C GLN A 56 32.24 1.16 -53.86
N THR A 57 32.19 -0.05 -53.30
CA THR A 57 31.27 -1.09 -53.80
C THR A 57 29.89 -0.45 -54.01
N PRO A 58 29.23 -0.64 -55.16
CA PRO A 58 28.01 0.08 -55.50
C PRO A 58 26.95 -0.07 -54.40
N THR A 59 26.44 1.07 -53.95
CA THR A 59 25.47 1.24 -52.86
C THR A 59 24.11 0.58 -53.10
N ASP A 60 23.87 0.06 -54.31
CA ASP A 60 22.77 -0.84 -54.66
C ASP A 60 22.69 -2.07 -53.75
N GLN A 61 23.72 -2.35 -52.95
CA GLN A 61 23.73 -3.46 -52.01
C GLN A 61 23.12 -3.16 -50.63
N VAL A 62 23.06 -1.89 -50.19
CA VAL A 62 22.71 -1.54 -48.80
C VAL A 62 21.23 -1.19 -48.61
N LEU A 63 20.64 -0.42 -49.52
CA LEU A 63 19.21 -0.08 -49.55
C LEU A 63 18.66 -0.41 -50.94
N LYS A 64 17.91 -1.50 -51.04
CA LYS A 64 17.30 -1.98 -52.29
C LYS A 64 15.81 -1.68 -52.28
N SER A 65 15.27 -1.29 -53.43
CA SER A 65 13.82 -1.28 -53.64
C SER A 65 13.26 -2.70 -53.58
N TYR A 66 11.99 -2.84 -53.20
CA TYR A 66 11.36 -4.15 -53.19
C TYR A 66 11.31 -4.77 -54.59
N THR A 67 11.59 -6.06 -54.66
CA THR A 67 11.35 -6.83 -55.87
C THR A 67 9.90 -7.28 -55.93
N LYS A 68 9.42 -7.64 -57.13
CA LYS A 68 8.07 -8.24 -57.30
C LYS A 68 7.85 -9.48 -56.42
N LYS A 69 8.93 -10.21 -56.09
CA LYS A 69 8.87 -11.36 -55.17
C LYS A 69 8.67 -10.91 -53.73
N ASP A 70 9.28 -9.80 -53.33
CA ASP A 70 9.13 -9.22 -51.99
C ASP A 70 7.72 -8.66 -51.80
N GLU A 71 7.17 -7.98 -52.81
CA GLU A 71 5.76 -7.55 -52.82
C GLU A 71 4.79 -8.73 -52.68
N GLN A 72 5.05 -9.85 -53.35
CA GLN A 72 4.26 -11.08 -53.21
C GLN A 72 4.38 -11.69 -51.81
N ASN A 73 5.51 -11.52 -51.12
CA ASN A 73 5.68 -11.99 -49.75
C ASN A 73 5.03 -11.05 -48.73
N LEU A 74 5.13 -9.73 -48.95
CA LEU A 74 4.48 -8.71 -48.12
C LEU A 74 2.96 -8.80 -48.19
N SER A 75 2.40 -9.03 -49.39
CA SER A 75 0.95 -9.19 -49.58
C SER A 75 0.36 -10.43 -48.90
N LYS A 76 1.18 -11.42 -48.52
CA LYS A 76 0.75 -12.55 -47.68
C LYS A 76 0.63 -12.16 -46.20
N ARG A 77 1.32 -11.11 -45.75
CA ARG A 77 1.40 -10.69 -44.34
C ARG A 77 0.52 -9.48 -44.04
N TYR A 78 0.47 -8.52 -44.95
CA TYR A 78 -0.20 -7.23 -44.76
C TYR A 78 -1.53 -7.18 -45.51
N THR A 79 -2.45 -6.35 -45.00
CA THR A 79 -3.74 -6.12 -45.67
C THR A 79 -3.56 -5.32 -46.94
N ARG A 80 -4.57 -5.35 -47.82
CA ARG A 80 -4.54 -4.60 -49.08
C ARG A 80 -4.34 -3.09 -48.86
N ASP A 81 -4.97 -2.53 -47.83
CA ASP A 81 -4.84 -1.10 -47.52
C ASP A 81 -3.45 -0.78 -46.98
N GLN A 82 -2.87 -1.64 -46.15
CA GLN A 82 -1.49 -1.50 -45.69
C GLN A 82 -0.50 -1.59 -46.86
N MET A 83 -0.70 -2.53 -47.79
CA MET A 83 0.13 -2.64 -49.00
C MET A 83 0.07 -1.39 -49.88
N ARG A 84 -1.11 -0.75 -49.99
CA ARG A 84 -1.25 0.53 -50.69
C ARG A 84 -0.40 1.63 -50.03
N VAL A 85 -0.38 1.69 -48.71
CA VAL A 85 0.42 2.67 -47.95
C VAL A 85 1.92 2.39 -48.09
N ILE A 86 2.34 1.12 -48.07
CA ILE A 86 3.74 0.73 -48.28
C ILE A 86 4.21 1.19 -49.67
N ALA A 87 3.44 0.90 -50.72
CA ALA A 87 3.76 1.30 -52.08
C ALA A 87 3.86 2.83 -52.22
N ALA A 88 2.91 3.57 -51.63
CA ALA A 88 2.96 5.04 -51.61
C ALA A 88 4.17 5.58 -50.82
N GLY A 89 4.60 4.87 -49.77
CA GLY A 89 5.79 5.22 -48.99
C GLY A 89 7.09 5.03 -49.78
N GLU A 90 7.22 3.94 -50.53
CA GLU A 90 8.36 3.71 -51.44
C GLU A 90 8.42 4.73 -52.59
N GLU A 91 7.26 5.10 -53.14
CA GLU A 91 7.19 6.12 -54.19
C GLU A 91 7.55 7.52 -53.67
N ALA A 92 7.18 7.84 -52.42
CA ALA A 92 7.39 9.16 -51.84
C ALA A 92 8.80 9.38 -51.27
N ILE A 93 9.50 8.32 -50.85
CA ILE A 93 10.80 8.43 -50.17
C ILE A 93 11.92 8.03 -51.13
N ASP A 94 12.70 9.01 -51.60
CA ASP A 94 13.83 8.76 -52.48
C ASP A 94 15.05 8.21 -51.72
N ILE A 95 15.72 7.22 -52.31
CA ILE A 95 16.88 6.53 -51.72
C ILE A 95 18.10 7.47 -51.67
N GLU A 96 18.24 8.35 -52.66
CA GLU A 96 19.36 9.31 -52.72
C GLU A 96 19.27 10.37 -51.61
N ASP A 97 18.05 10.73 -51.18
CA ASP A 97 17.82 11.63 -50.04
C ASP A 97 18.25 10.97 -48.72
N ILE A 98 17.93 9.68 -48.54
CA ILE A 98 18.41 8.90 -47.38
C ILE A 98 19.94 8.77 -47.41
N ARG A 99 20.53 8.56 -48.58
CA ARG A 99 21.98 8.41 -48.74
C ARG A 99 22.75 9.69 -48.38
N SER A 100 22.25 10.84 -48.83
CA SER A 100 22.92 12.13 -48.67
C SER A 100 22.65 12.78 -47.31
N HIS A 101 21.47 12.56 -46.74
CA HIS A 101 20.98 13.29 -45.57
C HIS A 101 20.39 12.41 -44.45
N GLY A 102 20.36 11.10 -44.60
CA GLY A 102 19.85 10.16 -43.60
C GLY A 102 20.74 10.11 -42.36
N VAL A 103 20.11 10.26 -41.18
CA VAL A 103 20.77 10.19 -39.88
C VAL A 103 20.01 9.21 -38.98
N ILE A 104 20.74 8.44 -38.17
CA ILE A 104 20.13 7.57 -37.16
C ILE A 104 19.50 8.44 -36.08
N ARG A 105 18.21 8.22 -35.83
CA ARG A 105 17.43 9.00 -34.88
C ARG A 105 17.79 8.62 -33.43
N ASN A 106 18.35 9.58 -32.68
CA ASN A 106 18.82 9.41 -31.29
C ASN A 106 18.13 10.35 -30.29
N ASP A 107 16.98 10.94 -30.63
CA ASP A 107 16.24 11.82 -29.74
C ASP A 107 15.45 11.05 -28.66
N PRO A 108 15.04 11.70 -27.56
CA PRO A 108 14.27 11.03 -26.48
C PRO A 108 12.92 10.44 -26.91
N TYR A 109 12.41 10.87 -28.07
CA TYR A 109 11.13 10.40 -28.63
C TYR A 109 11.30 9.29 -29.67
N ALA A 110 12.54 8.87 -29.98
CA ALA A 110 12.78 7.69 -30.79
C ALA A 110 12.22 6.44 -30.08
N PHE A 111 11.55 5.57 -30.83
CA PHE A 111 11.13 4.28 -30.30
C PHE A 111 12.35 3.44 -29.93
N LYS A 112 12.34 2.86 -28.72
CA LYS A 112 13.43 2.02 -28.21
C LYS A 112 13.35 0.56 -28.67
N TYR A 113 12.28 0.23 -29.39
CA TYR A 113 12.01 -1.09 -29.94
C TYR A 113 11.53 -0.92 -31.38
N LEU A 114 11.73 -1.96 -32.18
CA LEU A 114 11.23 -2.01 -33.55
C LEU A 114 9.84 -2.66 -33.54
N ASP A 115 8.88 -2.02 -34.20
CA ASP A 115 7.52 -2.52 -34.37
C ASP A 115 7.00 -2.04 -35.72
N ASP A 116 6.13 -2.83 -36.34
CA ASP A 116 5.51 -2.46 -37.62
C ASP A 116 4.17 -1.72 -37.43
N PHE A 117 3.68 -1.65 -36.18
CA PHE A 117 2.44 -0.98 -35.77
C PHE A 117 1.23 -1.38 -36.62
N SER A 118 1.26 -2.59 -37.19
CA SER A 118 0.23 -3.09 -38.10
C SER A 118 -1.05 -3.51 -37.39
N VAL A 119 -0.92 -3.96 -36.13
CA VAL A 119 -2.01 -4.46 -35.27
C VAL A 119 -2.01 -3.69 -33.95
N LEU A 120 -3.20 -3.33 -33.48
CA LEU A 120 -3.39 -2.71 -32.18
C LEU A 120 -3.10 -3.72 -31.06
N ARG A 121 -2.13 -3.40 -30.22
CA ARG A 121 -1.78 -4.19 -29.04
C ARG A 121 -2.69 -3.80 -27.89
N PRO A 122 -3.37 -4.76 -27.24
CA PRO A 122 -4.40 -4.47 -26.25
C PRO A 122 -3.89 -3.75 -24.99
N THR A 123 -2.59 -3.83 -24.66
CA THR A 123 -2.00 -3.19 -23.46
C THR A 123 -1.30 -1.86 -23.77
N LEU A 124 -0.60 -1.78 -24.91
CA LEU A 124 0.26 -0.63 -25.24
C LEU A 124 -0.50 0.46 -25.99
N ASP A 125 -1.44 0.05 -26.84
CA ASP A 125 -2.18 0.98 -27.70
C ASP A 125 -3.49 1.41 -27.06
N LYS A 126 -4.00 2.55 -27.53
CA LYS A 126 -5.30 3.06 -27.10
C LYS A 126 -6.41 2.18 -27.66
N ILE A 127 -7.39 1.87 -26.83
CA ILE A 127 -8.57 1.11 -27.25
C ILE A 127 -9.31 1.90 -28.34
N PRO A 128 -9.62 1.27 -29.49
CA PRO A 128 -10.37 1.93 -30.54
C PRO A 128 -11.79 2.23 -30.04
N LYS A 129 -12.28 3.44 -30.31
CA LYS A 129 -13.64 3.82 -29.94
C LYS A 129 -14.62 3.14 -30.90
N PRO A 130 -15.52 2.24 -30.45
CA PRO A 130 -16.55 1.69 -31.32
C PRO A 130 -17.47 2.79 -31.84
N ALA A 131 -18.02 2.60 -33.04
CA ALA A 131 -18.89 3.55 -33.71
C ALA A 131 -20.28 3.70 -33.07
N SER A 132 -20.66 2.81 -32.14
CA SER A 132 -21.99 2.79 -31.53
C SER A 132 -22.12 3.82 -30.42
N THR A 133 -22.91 4.86 -30.68
CA THR A 133 -23.42 5.75 -29.63
C THR A 133 -24.65 5.11 -28.99
N VAL A 134 -24.78 5.18 -27.67
CA VAL A 134 -26.00 4.76 -26.97
C VAL A 134 -27.19 5.53 -27.55
N PRO A 135 -28.28 4.87 -27.96
CA PRO A 135 -29.40 5.56 -28.60
C PRO A 135 -30.04 6.58 -27.63
N LYS A 136 -30.45 7.74 -28.17
CA LYS A 136 -31.15 8.77 -27.39
C LYS A 136 -32.50 8.20 -26.95
N GLY A 137 -32.70 8.02 -25.64
CA GLY A 137 -33.89 7.38 -25.06
C GLY A 137 -33.67 5.96 -24.53
N ALA A 138 -32.44 5.45 -24.54
CA ALA A 138 -32.09 4.21 -23.85
C ALA A 138 -32.41 4.32 -22.36
N ARG A 139 -33.12 3.32 -21.83
CA ARG A 139 -33.47 3.16 -20.41
C ARG A 139 -32.99 1.80 -19.92
N TRP A 140 -32.92 1.59 -18.61
CA TRP A 140 -32.67 0.25 -18.07
C TRP A 140 -33.84 -0.67 -18.41
N LEU A 141 -33.54 -1.94 -18.72
CA LEU A 141 -34.56 -2.95 -19.01
C LEU A 141 -35.46 -3.17 -17.80
N ASN A 142 -36.75 -3.36 -18.05
CA ASN A 142 -37.68 -3.86 -17.03
C ASN A 142 -37.42 -5.35 -16.75
N GLU A 143 -37.96 -5.89 -15.65
CA GLU A 143 -37.80 -7.30 -15.28
C GLU A 143 -38.26 -8.26 -16.38
N THR A 144 -39.40 -7.98 -17.01
CA THR A 144 -39.94 -8.77 -18.12
C THR A 144 -39.02 -8.73 -19.35
N GLU A 145 -38.59 -7.54 -19.75
CA GLU A 145 -37.69 -7.34 -20.90
C GLU A 145 -36.32 -7.99 -20.67
N ARG A 146 -35.85 -8.01 -19.41
CA ARG A 146 -34.60 -8.67 -19.03
C ARG A 146 -34.76 -10.19 -19.04
N PHE A 147 -35.90 -10.72 -18.60
CA PHE A 147 -36.20 -12.14 -18.72
C PHE A 147 -36.23 -12.59 -20.19
N ASP A 148 -36.86 -11.80 -21.05
CA ASP A 148 -36.89 -12.06 -22.49
C ASP A 148 -35.48 -12.00 -23.12
N GLN A 149 -34.65 -11.04 -22.69
CA GLN A 149 -33.25 -10.94 -23.13
C GLN A 149 -32.44 -12.19 -22.75
N VAL A 150 -32.62 -12.70 -21.53
CA VAL A 150 -31.96 -13.93 -21.07
C VAL A 150 -32.43 -15.12 -21.91
N ASN A 151 -33.74 -15.26 -22.15
CA ASN A 151 -34.27 -16.35 -22.97
C ASN A 151 -33.78 -16.30 -24.41
N GLN A 152 -33.71 -15.11 -25.01
CA GLN A 152 -33.15 -14.92 -26.35
C GLN A 152 -31.66 -15.27 -26.41
N TRP A 153 -30.90 -14.91 -25.38
CA TRP A 153 -29.50 -15.29 -25.29
C TRP A 153 -29.33 -16.80 -25.14
N LEU A 154 -30.12 -17.43 -24.25
CA LEU A 154 -30.11 -18.88 -24.05
C LEU A 154 -30.39 -19.64 -25.36
N GLY A 155 -31.43 -19.21 -26.10
CA GLY A 155 -31.77 -19.81 -27.40
C GLY A 155 -30.65 -19.69 -28.44
N LYS A 156 -30.01 -18.52 -28.55
CA LYS A 156 -28.86 -18.33 -29.45
C LYS A 156 -27.68 -19.21 -29.08
N MET A 157 -27.36 -19.30 -27.79
CA MET A 157 -26.25 -20.12 -27.31
C MET A 157 -26.48 -21.61 -27.56
N THR A 158 -27.71 -22.09 -27.43
CA THR A 158 -28.06 -23.49 -27.75
C THR A 158 -27.92 -23.76 -29.25
N GLU A 159 -28.43 -22.86 -30.11
CA GLU A 159 -28.30 -22.99 -31.57
C GLU A 159 -26.83 -22.96 -32.04
N GLU A 160 -26.01 -22.06 -31.50
CA GLU A 160 -24.59 -21.96 -31.84
C GLU A 160 -23.81 -23.24 -31.47
N LYS A 161 -24.17 -23.88 -30.36
CA LYS A 161 -23.50 -25.11 -29.90
C LYS A 161 -23.99 -26.36 -30.62
N GLU A 162 -25.25 -26.40 -31.02
CA GLU A 162 -25.79 -27.41 -31.93
C GLU A 162 -25.07 -27.36 -33.29
N LEU A 163 -24.86 -26.16 -33.83
CA LEU A 163 -24.10 -25.95 -35.08
C LEU A 163 -22.63 -26.38 -34.96
N GLN A 164 -22.03 -26.28 -33.77
CA GLN A 164 -20.67 -26.75 -33.48
C GLN A 164 -20.59 -28.26 -33.19
N GLY A 165 -21.73 -28.98 -33.17
CA GLY A 165 -21.79 -30.42 -32.95
C GLY A 165 -21.44 -30.86 -31.52
N LEU A 166 -21.61 -29.98 -30.53
CA LEU A 166 -21.18 -30.18 -29.13
C LEU A 166 -22.32 -30.59 -28.18
N THR A 167 -23.37 -31.23 -28.69
CA THR A 167 -24.55 -31.61 -27.90
C THR A 167 -24.46 -33.07 -27.44
N GLU A 168 -24.03 -33.27 -26.19
CA GLU A 168 -24.26 -34.53 -25.47
C GLU A 168 -25.65 -34.50 -24.80
N PRO A 169 -26.40 -35.63 -24.79
CA PRO A 169 -27.82 -35.67 -24.41
C PRO A 169 -28.12 -35.27 -22.95
N ASN A 170 -27.11 -35.16 -22.07
CA ASN A 170 -27.28 -34.80 -20.65
C ASN A 170 -26.38 -33.63 -20.18
N ALA A 171 -25.75 -32.88 -21.09
CA ALA A 171 -24.88 -31.77 -20.70
C ALA A 171 -25.66 -30.46 -20.53
N VAL A 172 -25.42 -29.72 -19.45
CA VAL A 172 -25.89 -28.33 -19.33
C VAL A 172 -25.19 -27.52 -20.44
N PRO A 173 -25.92 -26.94 -21.41
CA PRO A 173 -25.34 -26.41 -22.62
C PRO A 173 -24.58 -25.09 -22.41
N ILE A 174 -24.39 -24.62 -21.17
CA ILE A 174 -23.86 -23.29 -20.87
C ILE A 174 -22.66 -23.42 -19.94
N THR A 175 -21.52 -22.88 -20.36
CA THR A 175 -20.31 -22.85 -19.54
C THR A 175 -20.31 -21.62 -18.63
N ARG A 176 -19.52 -21.67 -17.54
CA ARG A 176 -19.29 -20.50 -16.69
C ARG A 176 -18.75 -19.30 -17.49
N LEU A 177 -17.94 -19.55 -18.51
CA LEU A 177 -17.39 -18.50 -19.37
C LEU A 177 -18.50 -17.81 -20.17
N ASP A 178 -19.46 -18.58 -20.68
CA ASP A 178 -20.59 -18.05 -21.44
C ASP A 178 -21.47 -17.15 -20.54
N LEU A 179 -21.70 -17.58 -19.29
CA LEU A 179 -22.39 -16.75 -18.30
C LEU A 179 -21.61 -15.48 -17.96
N GLN A 180 -20.29 -15.57 -17.81
CA GLN A 180 -19.45 -14.39 -17.54
C GLN A 180 -19.50 -13.40 -18.70
N LYS A 181 -19.36 -13.88 -19.95
CA LYS A 181 -19.50 -13.05 -21.16
C LYS A 181 -20.88 -12.42 -21.24
N PHE A 182 -21.94 -13.16 -20.89
CA PHE A 182 -23.27 -12.58 -20.83
C PHE A 182 -23.34 -11.42 -19.84
N ILE A 183 -22.83 -11.60 -18.62
CA ILE A 183 -22.83 -10.55 -17.59
C ILE A 183 -22.01 -9.33 -18.01
N ASP A 184 -20.85 -9.53 -18.62
CA ASP A 184 -19.90 -8.45 -18.94
C ASP A 184 -20.22 -7.75 -20.28
N GLU A 185 -20.69 -8.47 -21.29
CA GLU A 185 -20.86 -7.96 -22.66
C GLU A 185 -22.31 -7.62 -23.02
N THR A 186 -23.31 -8.20 -22.35
CA THR A 186 -24.71 -7.89 -22.69
C THR A 186 -25.20 -6.64 -21.96
N PRO A 187 -25.70 -5.63 -22.70
CA PRO A 187 -26.16 -4.40 -22.09
C PRO A 187 -27.46 -4.66 -21.32
N SER A 188 -27.57 -4.14 -20.11
CA SER A 188 -28.83 -4.13 -19.35
C SER A 188 -29.71 -2.91 -19.67
N MET A 189 -29.55 -2.32 -20.87
CA MET A 189 -30.30 -1.17 -21.35
C MET A 189 -31.08 -1.50 -22.63
N THR A 190 -32.21 -0.82 -22.83
CA THR A 190 -33.00 -0.88 -24.05
C THR A 190 -32.24 -0.24 -25.22
N GLY A 191 -32.39 -0.81 -26.41
CA GLY A 191 -31.74 -0.32 -27.64
C GLY A 191 -30.57 -1.14 -28.15
N GLY A 192 -30.28 -2.30 -27.55
CA GLY A 192 -29.41 -3.34 -28.14
C GLY A 192 -27.97 -2.91 -28.47
N GLY A 193 -27.53 -1.77 -27.95
CA GLY A 193 -26.19 -1.26 -28.21
C GLY A 193 -25.17 -2.12 -27.48
N LYS A 194 -24.19 -2.67 -28.22
CA LYS A 194 -22.92 -3.12 -27.62
C LYS A 194 -22.45 -2.02 -26.67
N PHE A 195 -21.91 -2.40 -25.50
CA PHE A 195 -21.42 -1.45 -24.47
C PHE A 195 -20.78 -0.23 -25.14
N GLY A 196 -21.28 0.96 -24.79
CA GLY A 196 -20.74 2.22 -25.30
C GLY A 196 -19.24 2.26 -25.07
N SER A 197 -18.49 2.89 -25.98
CA SER A 197 -17.03 2.92 -26.00
C SER A 197 -16.43 3.02 -24.59
N ASP A 198 -15.76 1.96 -24.14
CA ASP A 198 -15.02 2.01 -22.88
C ASP A 198 -13.96 3.10 -22.98
N VAL A 199 -14.10 4.13 -22.14
CA VAL A 199 -13.10 5.18 -21.95
C VAL A 199 -11.99 4.69 -21.01
N LEU A 200 -12.17 3.50 -20.42
CA LEU A 200 -11.20 2.86 -19.55
C LEU A 200 -9.89 2.62 -20.30
N ALA A 201 -8.78 2.95 -19.65
CA ALA A 201 -7.47 2.63 -20.15
C ALA A 201 -7.28 1.09 -20.19
N PRO A 202 -6.46 0.58 -21.11
CA PRO A 202 -6.19 -0.85 -21.17
C PRO A 202 -5.57 -1.36 -19.86
N PRO A 203 -5.94 -2.57 -19.41
CA PRO A 203 -5.39 -3.14 -18.18
C PRO A 203 -3.91 -3.49 -18.35
N LEU A 204 -3.14 -3.35 -17.26
CA LEU A 204 -1.73 -3.68 -17.23
C LEU A 204 -1.50 -5.13 -16.78
N PRO A 205 -0.54 -5.85 -17.39
CA PRO A 205 -0.06 -7.12 -16.85
C PRO A 205 0.71 -6.90 -15.54
N LYS A 206 1.07 -8.00 -14.87
CA LYS A 206 2.00 -7.93 -13.74
C LYS A 206 3.30 -7.29 -14.20
N VAL A 207 3.57 -6.09 -13.69
CA VAL A 207 4.72 -5.28 -14.12
C VAL A 207 6.00 -5.94 -13.64
N PRO A 208 6.95 -6.31 -14.52
CA PRO A 208 8.16 -7.06 -14.14
C PRO A 208 8.97 -6.43 -13.00
N SER A 209 9.06 -5.10 -12.98
CA SER A 209 9.78 -4.38 -11.92
C SER A 209 9.12 -4.46 -10.54
N MET A 210 7.80 -4.69 -10.47
CA MET A 210 7.05 -4.73 -9.21
C MET A 210 6.91 -6.15 -8.65
N ILE A 211 7.28 -7.18 -9.43
CA ILE A 211 7.21 -8.58 -9.00
C ILE A 211 8.17 -8.78 -7.82
N GLY A 212 7.64 -9.26 -6.69
CA GLY A 212 8.43 -9.56 -5.49
C GLY A 212 8.77 -8.36 -4.61
N MET A 213 8.44 -7.13 -5.01
CA MET A 213 8.63 -5.94 -4.15
C MET A 213 7.63 -5.89 -2.99
N TYR A 214 6.44 -6.46 -3.20
CA TYR A 214 5.37 -6.45 -2.22
C TYR A 214 5.23 -7.84 -1.61
N GLN A 215 5.15 -7.87 -0.28
CA GLN A 215 4.75 -9.07 0.45
C GLN A 215 3.29 -8.88 0.87
N ASN A 216 2.46 -9.87 0.54
CA ASN A 216 1.08 -9.87 0.99
C ASN A 216 1.07 -10.02 2.51
N SER A 217 0.54 -9.02 3.21
CA SER A 217 0.32 -9.13 4.66
C SER A 217 -0.78 -10.14 5.00
N THR A 218 -1.44 -10.76 4.01
CA THR A 218 -2.68 -11.58 4.04
C THR A 218 -2.75 -12.73 5.05
N LEU A 219 -1.71 -12.95 5.86
CA LEU A 219 -1.82 -13.58 7.17
C LEU A 219 -2.30 -12.58 8.25
N VAL A 220 -3.04 -11.54 7.87
CA VAL A 220 -3.67 -10.62 8.81
C VAL A 220 -4.91 -11.32 9.32
N ASP A 221 -4.87 -11.82 10.56
CA ASP A 221 -6.07 -12.29 11.25
C ASP A 221 -7.15 -11.19 11.19
N PRO A 222 -8.41 -11.51 10.86
CA PRO A 222 -9.48 -10.50 10.74
C PRO A 222 -9.76 -9.74 12.04
N ARG A 223 -9.24 -10.25 13.16
CA ARG A 223 -9.31 -9.63 14.48
C ARG A 223 -8.31 -8.46 14.65
N ASP A 224 -7.28 -8.35 13.82
CA ASP A 224 -6.30 -7.25 13.81
C ASP A 224 -6.08 -6.72 12.38
N PRO A 225 -7.10 -6.10 11.76
CA PRO A 225 -7.03 -5.67 10.35
C PRO A 225 -5.96 -4.60 10.11
N THR A 226 -5.52 -3.90 11.15
CA THR A 226 -4.51 -2.84 11.08
C THR A 226 -3.09 -3.34 11.33
N GLY A 227 -2.91 -4.62 11.72
CA GLY A 227 -1.61 -5.17 12.11
C GLY A 227 -1.01 -4.48 13.34
N MET A 228 -1.86 -4.00 14.25
CA MET A 228 -1.44 -3.25 15.44
C MET A 228 -0.53 -4.08 16.35
N PHE A 229 -0.79 -5.38 16.48
CA PHE A 229 -0.07 -6.26 17.39
C PHE A 229 1.16 -6.91 16.76
N ASP A 230 1.39 -6.78 15.46
CA ASP A 230 2.52 -7.43 14.76
C ASP A 230 3.88 -7.10 15.37
N LYS A 231 4.08 -5.83 15.75
CA LYS A 231 5.32 -5.41 16.40
C LYS A 231 5.50 -6.05 17.77
N VAL A 232 4.43 -6.20 18.54
CA VAL A 232 4.45 -6.84 19.86
C VAL A 232 4.69 -8.35 19.70
N ARG A 233 3.98 -9.01 18.77
CA ARG A 233 4.15 -10.43 18.43
C ARG A 233 5.60 -10.75 18.08
N ARG A 234 6.24 -9.92 17.25
CA ARG A 234 7.65 -10.10 16.88
C ARG A 234 8.62 -9.92 18.06
N GLN A 235 8.26 -9.10 19.06
CA GLN A 235 9.14 -8.82 20.21
C GLN A 235 8.96 -9.82 21.36
N THR A 236 7.72 -10.25 21.62
CA THR A 236 7.41 -11.14 22.74
C THR A 236 7.30 -12.61 22.34
N GLY A 237 7.13 -12.89 21.05
CA GLY A 237 6.86 -14.25 20.56
C GLY A 237 5.46 -14.77 20.89
N LEU A 238 4.57 -13.93 21.44
CA LEU A 238 3.20 -14.31 21.79
C LEU A 238 2.33 -14.47 20.54
N SER A 239 1.41 -15.44 20.58
CA SER A 239 0.36 -15.54 19.56
C SER A 239 -0.67 -14.42 19.72
N LEU A 240 -1.47 -14.19 18.68
CA LEU A 240 -2.54 -13.17 18.74
C LEU A 240 -3.62 -13.57 19.75
N ASP A 241 -3.95 -14.86 19.85
CA ASP A 241 -4.90 -15.38 20.84
C ASP A 241 -4.40 -15.15 22.27
N ASP A 242 -3.11 -15.37 22.53
CA ASP A 242 -2.52 -15.09 23.84
C ASP A 242 -2.65 -13.61 24.18
N ILE A 243 -2.33 -12.72 23.24
CA ILE A 243 -2.42 -11.27 23.42
C ILE A 243 -3.86 -10.83 23.73
N MET A 244 -4.85 -11.38 23.02
CA MET A 244 -6.26 -11.06 23.23
C MET A 244 -6.81 -11.61 24.55
N SER A 245 -6.25 -12.71 25.05
CA SER A 245 -6.62 -13.30 26.34
C SER A 245 -6.14 -12.49 27.56
N LEU A 246 -5.15 -11.60 27.38
CA LEU A 246 -4.59 -10.80 28.46
C LEU A 246 -5.61 -9.81 29.03
N HIS A 247 -5.63 -9.68 30.35
CA HIS A 247 -6.41 -8.66 31.02
C HIS A 247 -5.71 -7.30 30.90
N VAL A 248 -6.08 -6.55 29.88
CA VAL A 248 -5.53 -5.22 29.60
C VAL A 248 -6.52 -4.13 30.01
N LYS A 249 -6.07 -3.21 30.87
CA LYS A 249 -6.92 -2.10 31.34
C LYS A 249 -6.16 -0.78 31.39
N ASN A 250 -6.77 0.29 30.88
CA ASN A 250 -6.25 1.64 31.09
C ASN A 250 -6.60 2.10 32.51
N ILE A 251 -5.60 2.55 33.25
CA ILE A 251 -5.75 2.96 34.65
C ILE A 251 -5.73 4.48 34.78
N VAL A 252 -4.86 5.17 34.03
CA VAL A 252 -4.69 6.63 34.13
C VAL A 252 -4.74 7.23 32.74
N ALA A 253 -5.59 8.23 32.57
CA ALA A 253 -5.61 9.08 31.38
C ALA A 253 -5.43 10.54 31.81
N HIS A 254 -4.54 11.25 31.13
CA HIS A 254 -4.29 12.67 31.34
C HIS A 254 -4.26 13.40 30.00
N ARG A 255 -4.81 14.61 29.97
CA ARG A 255 -4.54 15.58 28.91
C ARG A 255 -3.40 16.48 29.40
N VAL A 256 -2.25 16.37 28.74
CA VAL A 256 -1.05 17.14 29.06
C VAL A 256 -0.81 18.19 27.98
N VAL A 257 -0.21 19.32 28.34
CA VAL A 257 -0.02 20.45 27.42
C VAL A 257 1.42 20.91 27.49
N ASN A 258 2.05 21.08 26.33
CA ASN A 258 3.36 21.71 26.19
C ASN A 258 3.20 23.09 25.56
N MET A 259 3.85 24.12 26.12
CA MET A 259 3.86 25.46 25.52
C MET A 259 5.01 25.54 24.52
N THR A 260 4.68 25.81 23.26
CA THR A 260 5.64 26.00 22.17
C THR A 260 5.54 27.40 21.60
N ARG A 261 6.46 27.77 20.70
CA ARG A 261 6.38 29.05 19.96
C ARG A 261 5.08 29.19 19.16
N LEU A 262 4.52 28.08 18.67
CA LEU A 262 3.24 28.06 17.94
C LEU A 262 2.02 28.04 18.87
N GLY A 263 2.22 28.06 20.18
CA GLY A 263 1.18 28.01 21.20
C GLY A 263 1.15 26.70 21.98
N ARG A 264 0.02 26.45 22.64
CA ARG A 264 -0.20 25.30 23.51
C ARG A 264 -0.51 24.04 22.68
N ILE A 265 0.44 23.12 22.61
CA ILE A 265 0.25 21.82 21.97
C ILE A 265 -0.19 20.81 23.03
N GLN A 266 -1.39 20.27 22.86
CA GLN A 266 -1.92 19.24 23.74
C GLN A 266 -1.49 17.84 23.29
N SER A 267 -1.43 16.92 24.24
CA SER A 267 -1.26 15.50 24.00
C SER A 267 -2.02 14.70 25.05
N PHE A 268 -2.42 13.49 24.72
CA PHE A 268 -2.99 12.56 25.67
C PHE A 268 -1.92 11.60 26.16
N TYR A 269 -1.84 11.46 27.47
CA TYR A 269 -1.03 10.49 28.18
C TYR A 269 -1.93 9.40 28.75
N SER A 270 -1.59 8.14 28.51
CA SER A 270 -2.30 6.97 29.02
C SER A 270 -1.33 6.02 29.73
N LEU A 271 -1.76 5.44 30.85
CA LEU A 271 -1.04 4.40 31.59
C LEU A 271 -1.92 3.16 31.68
N SER A 272 -1.55 2.13 30.95
CA SER A 272 -2.25 0.85 30.93
C SER A 272 -1.50 -0.23 31.66
N ILE A 273 -2.24 -1.24 32.11
CA ILE A 273 -1.71 -2.49 32.66
C ILE A 273 -2.08 -3.64 31.75
N ALA A 274 -1.25 -4.68 31.75
CA ALA A 274 -1.51 -5.95 31.09
C ALA A 274 -1.12 -7.07 32.05
N GLY A 275 -1.94 -8.12 32.16
CA GLY A 275 -1.61 -9.28 32.99
C GLY A 275 -2.38 -10.52 32.56
N ASN A 276 -1.82 -11.69 32.88
CA ASN A 276 -2.38 -12.99 32.48
C ASN A 276 -3.23 -13.65 33.59
N GLY A 277 -3.40 -12.99 34.74
CA GLY A 277 -4.09 -13.54 35.92
C GLY A 277 -3.35 -14.71 36.59
N LYS A 278 -2.14 -15.04 36.15
CA LYS A 278 -1.31 -16.18 36.60
C LYS A 278 0.06 -15.71 37.07
N GLY A 279 0.15 -14.54 37.68
CA GLY A 279 1.38 -14.00 38.22
C GLY A 279 2.23 -13.19 37.24
N MET A 280 1.79 -12.90 36.01
CA MET A 280 2.47 -11.91 35.16
C MET A 280 1.73 -10.57 35.14
N LEU A 281 2.49 -9.49 35.28
CA LEU A 281 1.96 -8.13 35.19
C LEU A 281 2.98 -7.22 34.50
N GLY A 282 2.48 -6.37 33.60
CA GLY A 282 3.23 -5.30 32.96
C GLY A 282 2.47 -3.98 33.08
N ILE A 283 3.23 -2.90 33.16
CA ILE A 283 2.71 -1.53 33.06
C ILE A 283 3.33 -0.86 31.83
N GLY A 284 2.55 -0.03 31.16
CA GLY A 284 2.97 0.66 29.95
C GLY A 284 2.38 2.06 29.90
N GLU A 285 3.22 3.03 29.57
CA GLU A 285 2.82 4.40 29.32
C GLU A 285 2.84 4.70 27.82
N GLY A 286 1.94 5.56 27.37
CA GLY A 286 1.82 5.98 25.98
C GLY A 286 1.42 7.45 25.91
N LYS A 287 1.93 8.16 24.91
CA LYS A 287 1.65 9.58 24.72
C LYS A 287 1.53 9.89 23.24
N SER A 288 0.38 10.41 22.82
CA SER A 288 0.13 10.81 21.44
C SER A 288 -0.72 12.08 21.37
N ALA A 289 -0.82 12.67 20.19
CA ALA A 289 -1.75 13.77 19.93
C ALA A 289 -3.21 13.30 20.04
N GLU A 290 -3.49 12.07 19.61
CA GLU A 290 -4.80 11.42 19.68
C GLU A 290 -4.91 10.47 20.88
N MET A 291 -6.09 10.44 21.50
CA MET A 291 -6.31 9.61 22.69
C MET A 291 -6.23 8.12 22.37
N VAL A 292 -6.82 7.66 21.26
CA VAL A 292 -6.83 6.25 20.85
C VAL A 292 -5.42 5.73 20.62
N ASP A 293 -4.56 6.52 19.97
CA ASP A 293 -3.16 6.15 19.75
C ASP A 293 -2.38 6.07 21.06
N SER A 294 -2.61 7.01 21.99
CA SER A 294 -1.97 6.95 23.31
C SER A 294 -2.36 5.70 24.09
N LEU A 295 -3.63 5.27 23.98
CA LEU A 295 -4.12 4.02 24.56
C LEU A 295 -3.44 2.83 23.92
N ASN A 296 -3.39 2.78 22.60
CA ASN A 296 -2.78 1.68 21.84
C ASN A 296 -1.28 1.54 22.16
N GLN A 297 -0.54 2.66 22.20
CA GLN A 297 0.86 2.68 22.62
C GLN A 297 1.05 2.19 24.06
N SER A 298 0.21 2.65 24.99
CA SER A 298 0.32 2.24 26.40
C SER A 298 0.00 0.75 26.59
N ARG A 299 -0.99 0.20 25.86
CA ARG A 299 -1.33 -1.23 25.85
C ARG A 299 -0.17 -2.08 25.31
N MET A 300 0.38 -1.72 24.14
CA MET A 300 1.51 -2.44 23.54
C MET A 300 2.74 -2.42 24.45
N ALA A 301 3.04 -1.27 25.07
CA ALA A 301 4.12 -1.14 26.03
C ALA A 301 3.88 -2.01 27.29
N ALA A 302 2.64 -2.08 27.78
CA ALA A 302 2.31 -2.89 28.95
C ALA A 302 2.50 -4.38 28.70
N ILE A 303 2.05 -4.87 27.53
CA ILE A 303 2.21 -6.28 27.12
C ILE A 303 3.69 -6.62 26.96
N LYS A 304 4.46 -5.74 26.33
CA LYS A 304 5.91 -5.90 26.18
C LYS A 304 6.63 -5.98 27.54
N ASN A 305 6.20 -5.20 28.52
CA ASN A 305 6.84 -5.08 29.82
C ASN A 305 6.28 -6.04 30.89
N MET A 306 5.58 -7.11 30.49
CA MET A 306 5.09 -8.10 31.46
C MET A 306 6.26 -8.80 32.15
N LYS A 307 6.21 -8.86 33.48
CA LYS A 307 7.19 -9.52 34.34
C LYS A 307 6.49 -10.45 35.33
N PRO A 308 7.15 -11.55 35.75
CA PRO A 308 6.61 -12.43 36.78
C PRO A 308 6.64 -11.73 38.15
N ILE A 309 5.53 -11.83 38.88
CA ILE A 309 5.36 -11.38 40.25
C ILE A 309 5.33 -12.61 41.15
N PRO A 310 6.19 -12.69 42.17
CA PRO A 310 6.12 -13.76 43.16
C PRO A 310 4.81 -13.63 43.97
N ARG A 311 4.11 -14.75 44.15
CA ARG A 311 2.86 -14.83 44.92
C ARG A 311 2.93 -16.00 45.89
N TYR A 312 2.49 -15.78 47.12
CA TYR A 312 2.32 -16.81 48.14
C TYR A 312 0.99 -17.53 47.94
N GLU A 313 1.02 -18.87 47.89
CA GLU A 313 -0.12 -19.75 47.61
C GLU A 313 -0.92 -19.32 46.36
N ASP A 314 -0.24 -18.76 45.35
CA ASP A 314 -0.86 -18.19 44.14
C ASP A 314 -2.00 -17.18 44.38
N ARG A 315 -2.08 -16.57 45.57
CA ARG A 315 -3.20 -15.70 45.96
C ARG A 315 -2.79 -14.36 46.55
N THR A 316 -1.70 -14.27 47.32
CA THR A 316 -1.28 -13.04 48.03
C THR A 316 0.21 -12.78 47.85
N ILE A 317 0.73 -11.69 48.40
CA ILE A 317 2.14 -11.32 48.34
C ILE A 317 2.93 -11.94 49.50
N TYR A 318 4.26 -12.00 49.37
CA TYR A 318 5.16 -12.43 50.44
C TYR A 318 5.42 -11.30 51.43
N GLY A 319 4.89 -11.45 52.64
CA GLY A 319 5.05 -10.49 53.73
C GLY A 319 4.43 -9.12 53.42
N ASP A 320 4.82 -8.13 54.22
CA ASP A 320 4.40 -6.75 54.04
C ASP A 320 5.50 -5.96 53.32
N VAL A 321 5.11 -5.23 52.28
CA VAL A 321 6.04 -4.51 51.41
C VAL A 321 5.65 -3.05 51.31
N GLU A 322 6.64 -2.18 51.43
CA GLU A 322 6.48 -0.74 51.22
C GLU A 322 7.37 -0.28 50.06
N ALA A 323 6.83 0.57 49.20
CA ALA A 323 7.60 1.25 48.16
C ALA A 323 7.24 2.72 48.06
N LYS A 324 8.23 3.54 47.69
CA LYS A 324 8.10 4.99 47.54
C LYS A 324 8.48 5.39 46.11
N VAL A 325 7.61 6.18 45.47
CA VAL A 325 7.89 6.87 44.20
C VAL A 325 7.56 8.34 44.37
N SER A 326 8.58 9.19 44.30
CA SER A 326 8.47 10.62 44.61
C SER A 326 7.82 10.82 46.00
N ALA A 327 6.74 11.60 46.12
CA ALA A 327 6.01 11.81 47.38
C ALA A 327 5.00 10.70 47.73
N VAL A 328 4.77 9.73 46.84
CA VAL A 328 3.80 8.66 47.04
C VAL A 328 4.48 7.49 47.75
N ARG A 329 3.89 7.04 48.87
CA ARG A 329 4.25 5.80 49.57
C ARG A 329 3.09 4.82 49.48
N VAL A 330 3.36 3.58 49.07
CA VAL A 330 2.37 2.50 49.00
C VAL A 330 2.82 1.39 49.94
N GLN A 331 1.94 1.00 50.84
CA GLN A 331 2.10 -0.13 51.74
C GLN A 331 1.15 -1.23 51.30
N LEU A 332 1.71 -2.38 50.94
CA LEU A 332 0.99 -3.59 50.59
C LEU A 332 1.17 -4.61 51.72
N MET A 333 0.05 -5.13 52.21
CA MET A 333 0.04 -6.09 53.32
C MET A 333 -0.53 -7.42 52.84
N SER A 334 0.19 -8.49 53.17
CA SER A 334 -0.28 -9.86 52.94
C SER A 334 -1.50 -10.15 53.82
N ARG A 335 -2.46 -10.91 53.30
CA ARG A 335 -3.71 -11.20 54.02
C ARG A 335 -4.07 -12.68 53.95
N PRO A 336 -4.80 -13.22 54.96
CA PRO A 336 -5.27 -14.60 54.95
C PRO A 336 -6.26 -14.87 53.80
N PRO A 337 -6.50 -16.14 53.46
CA PRO A 337 -7.39 -16.51 52.37
C PRO A 337 -8.83 -16.05 52.65
N GLY A 338 -9.53 -15.60 51.61
CA GLY A 338 -10.93 -15.17 51.71
C GLY A 338 -11.11 -13.73 52.20
N PHE A 339 -10.02 -12.98 52.38
CA PHE A 339 -10.08 -11.56 52.74
C PHE A 339 -10.54 -10.67 51.56
N GLY A 340 -10.15 -11.06 50.35
CA GLY A 340 -10.40 -10.34 49.10
C GLY A 340 -9.46 -9.16 48.85
N LEU A 341 -9.74 -8.40 47.80
CA LEU A 341 -8.96 -7.23 47.40
C LEU A 341 -9.48 -5.95 48.06
N ARG A 342 -8.96 -5.60 49.25
CA ARG A 342 -9.33 -4.36 49.96
C ARG A 342 -8.27 -3.28 49.74
N CYS A 343 -8.30 -2.68 48.56
CA CYS A 343 -7.27 -1.77 48.07
C CYS A 343 -7.88 -0.57 47.34
N GLN A 344 -7.06 0.46 47.10
CA GLN A 344 -7.41 1.53 46.16
C GLN A 344 -7.67 0.96 44.76
N TYR A 345 -8.62 1.53 44.02
CA TYR A 345 -9.05 1.04 42.70
C TYR A 345 -7.90 0.80 41.69
N LEU A 346 -6.85 1.63 41.69
CA LEU A 346 -5.66 1.45 40.83
C LEU A 346 -4.96 0.11 41.16
N ILE A 347 -4.74 -0.15 42.44
CA ILE A 347 -4.06 -1.33 42.98
C ILE A 347 -4.96 -2.55 42.81
N PHE A 348 -6.27 -2.40 42.99
CA PHE A 348 -7.26 -3.44 42.74
C PHE A 348 -7.15 -3.99 41.31
N GLU A 349 -7.10 -3.11 40.29
CA GLU A 349 -6.98 -3.55 38.89
C GLU A 349 -5.65 -4.24 38.61
N MET A 350 -4.54 -3.76 39.18
CA MET A 350 -3.24 -4.40 39.07
C MET A 350 -3.23 -5.79 39.72
N CYS A 351 -3.77 -5.92 40.94
CA CYS A 351 -3.88 -7.19 41.63
C CYS A 351 -4.74 -8.18 40.84
N ARG A 352 -5.88 -7.73 40.30
CA ARG A 352 -6.76 -8.56 39.47
C ARG A 352 -6.06 -9.05 38.20
N ALA A 353 -5.33 -8.18 37.51
CA ALA A 353 -4.58 -8.54 36.31
C ALA A 353 -3.38 -9.46 36.61
N ALA A 354 -2.73 -9.30 37.76
CA ALA A 354 -1.64 -10.16 38.21
C ALA A 354 -2.14 -11.53 38.73
N GLY A 355 -3.43 -11.66 39.09
CA GLY A 355 -3.97 -12.86 39.71
C GLY A 355 -3.81 -12.90 41.24
N ILE A 356 -3.63 -11.76 41.89
CA ILE A 356 -3.68 -11.64 43.35
C ILE A 356 -5.15 -11.58 43.76
N ALA A 357 -5.55 -12.41 44.73
CA ALA A 357 -6.92 -12.51 45.22
C ALA A 357 -7.10 -11.83 46.59
N ASP A 358 -6.09 -11.89 47.46
CA ASP A 358 -6.16 -11.35 48.83
C ASP A 358 -5.03 -10.36 49.06
N ILE A 359 -5.36 -9.10 49.34
CA ILE A 359 -4.37 -8.08 49.70
C ILE A 359 -5.06 -6.89 50.37
N ALA A 360 -4.37 -6.26 51.32
CA ALA A 360 -4.74 -4.94 51.83
C ALA A 360 -3.70 -3.92 51.38
N ALA A 361 -4.13 -2.77 50.88
CA ALA A 361 -3.22 -1.71 50.45
C ALA A 361 -3.59 -0.37 51.06
N ARG A 362 -2.58 0.37 51.53
CA ARG A 362 -2.73 1.73 52.04
C ARG A 362 -1.77 2.68 51.33
N VAL A 363 -2.26 3.88 51.01
CA VAL A 363 -1.46 4.97 50.44
C VAL A 363 -1.53 6.16 51.41
N PRO A 364 -0.66 6.18 52.45
CA PRO A 364 -0.78 7.13 53.56
C PRO A 364 -0.41 8.57 53.19
N TYR A 365 0.50 8.77 52.23
CA TYR A 365 0.99 10.09 51.81
C TYR A 365 0.25 10.60 50.55
N ALA A 366 0.96 11.13 49.56
CA ALA A 366 0.38 11.62 48.31
C ALA A 366 -0.27 10.48 47.52
N ARG A 367 -1.35 10.80 46.78
CA ARG A 367 -2.15 9.83 46.01
C ARG A 367 -2.19 10.16 44.51
N ASN A 368 -1.07 10.62 43.96
CA ASN A 368 -0.96 10.86 42.51
C ASN A 368 -1.12 9.53 41.76
N LYS A 369 -2.14 9.44 40.89
CA LYS A 369 -2.55 8.18 40.22
C LYS A 369 -1.40 7.47 39.50
N MET A 370 -0.59 8.21 38.72
CA MET A 370 0.54 7.65 37.98
C MET A 370 1.60 7.08 38.93
N ASN A 371 1.99 7.86 39.95
CA ASN A 371 3.02 7.46 40.89
C ASN A 371 2.53 6.37 41.85
N THR A 372 1.24 6.34 42.21
CA THR A 372 0.64 5.25 42.98
C THR A 372 0.69 3.94 42.21
N ALA A 373 0.37 3.95 40.90
CA ALA A 373 0.49 2.76 40.06
C ALA A 373 1.96 2.28 39.95
N LYS A 374 2.89 3.20 39.68
CA LYS A 374 4.33 2.88 39.61
C LYS A 374 4.86 2.36 40.95
N ALA A 375 4.53 3.01 42.08
CA ALA A 375 4.96 2.58 43.40
C ALA A 375 4.41 1.21 43.79
N ALA A 376 3.13 0.93 43.51
CA ALA A 376 2.55 -0.37 43.75
C ALA A 376 3.19 -1.46 42.87
N TYR A 377 3.45 -1.18 41.59
CA TYR A 377 4.18 -2.10 40.71
C TYR A 377 5.59 -2.39 41.24
N HIS A 378 6.31 -1.36 41.69
CA HIS A 378 7.63 -1.54 42.32
C HIS A 378 7.55 -2.35 43.63
N ALA A 379 6.53 -2.14 44.47
CA ALA A 379 6.33 -2.95 45.67
C ALA A 379 6.06 -4.42 45.32
N LEU A 380 5.24 -4.70 44.31
CA LEU A 380 4.95 -6.07 43.87
C LEU A 380 6.19 -6.77 43.30
N MET A 381 7.10 -6.04 42.66
CA MET A 381 8.35 -6.60 42.11
C MET A 381 9.43 -6.79 43.18
N ASN A 382 9.47 -5.94 44.20
CA ASN A 382 10.49 -5.95 45.25
C ASN A 382 10.03 -6.72 46.50
N GLN A 383 9.42 -7.90 46.32
CA GLN A 383 9.05 -8.77 47.43
C GLN A 383 10.26 -9.56 47.94
N ARG A 384 10.31 -9.84 49.25
CA ARG A 384 11.35 -10.70 49.83
C ARG A 384 10.90 -12.16 49.73
N ILE A 385 11.48 -12.90 48.79
CA ILE A 385 11.12 -14.30 48.56
C ILE A 385 11.72 -15.15 49.70
N PRO A 386 10.90 -15.97 50.41
CA PRO A 386 11.36 -16.84 51.50
C PRO A 386 12.59 -17.69 51.16
N ASP A 387 12.62 -18.25 49.94
CA ASP A 387 13.71 -19.12 49.48
C ASP A 387 15.02 -18.36 49.27
N GLU A 388 14.96 -17.11 48.84
CA GLU A 388 16.14 -16.24 48.73
C GLU A 388 16.65 -15.83 50.11
N VAL A 389 15.73 -15.52 51.04
CA VAL A 389 16.07 -15.17 52.41
C VAL A 389 16.68 -16.37 53.15
N ALA A 390 16.13 -17.57 52.99
CA ALA A 390 16.66 -18.80 53.58
C ALA A 390 18.09 -19.10 53.09
N ARG A 391 18.33 -18.94 51.78
CA ARG A 391 19.67 -19.06 51.18
C ARG A 391 20.64 -18.02 51.73
N GLY A 392 20.22 -16.77 51.89
CA GLY A 392 21.07 -15.70 52.43
C GLY A 392 21.41 -15.89 53.91
N LEU A 393 20.51 -16.46 54.71
CA LEU A 393 20.70 -16.68 56.15
C LEU A 393 21.30 -18.04 56.49
N GLY A 394 21.35 -19.00 55.55
CA GLY A 394 21.73 -20.39 55.80
C GLY A 394 20.78 -21.13 56.74
N LYS A 395 19.54 -20.64 56.90
CA LYS A 395 18.52 -21.18 57.82
C LYS A 395 17.26 -21.53 57.05
N LYS A 396 16.65 -22.66 57.40
CA LYS A 396 15.37 -23.07 56.81
C LYS A 396 14.27 -22.12 57.28
N LEU A 397 13.62 -21.42 56.34
CA LEU A 397 12.44 -20.61 56.61
C LEU A 397 11.19 -21.47 56.38
N VAL A 398 10.56 -21.93 57.46
CA VAL A 398 9.42 -22.86 57.39
C VAL A 398 8.11 -22.09 57.36
N ASP A 399 7.28 -22.38 56.36
CA ASP A 399 5.88 -21.96 56.35
C ASP A 399 5.04 -22.87 57.27
N VAL A 400 4.68 -22.35 58.44
CA VAL A 400 3.90 -23.06 59.47
C VAL A 400 2.56 -23.55 58.92
N ARG A 401 1.91 -22.76 58.06
CA ARG A 401 0.58 -23.11 57.54
C ARG A 401 0.65 -24.31 56.61
N LYS A 402 1.63 -24.33 55.71
CA LYS A 402 1.86 -25.46 54.79
C LYS A 402 2.17 -26.75 55.54
N VAL A 403 2.97 -26.68 56.62
CA VAL A 403 3.28 -27.84 57.47
C VAL A 403 2.03 -28.36 58.19
N TYR A 404 1.24 -27.46 58.77
CA TYR A 404 0.05 -27.83 59.53
C TYR A 404 -0.99 -28.58 58.68
N TYR A 405 -1.18 -28.17 57.43
CA TYR A 405 -2.15 -28.80 56.53
C TYR A 405 -1.57 -29.90 55.63
N GLY A 406 -0.28 -30.25 55.78
CA GLY A 406 0.36 -31.30 54.99
C GLY A 406 0.50 -30.99 53.49
N GLY A 407 0.41 -29.71 53.09
CA GLY A 407 0.44 -29.30 51.68
C GLY A 407 -0.08 -27.89 51.45
N GLU A 408 -0.01 -27.41 50.21
CA GLU A 408 -0.67 -26.16 49.82
C GLU A 408 -2.17 -26.39 49.67
N GLN A 409 -2.97 -25.65 50.44
CA GLN A 409 -4.42 -25.72 50.34
C GLN A 409 -4.87 -25.16 48.98
N GLN A 410 -5.34 -26.04 48.08
CA GLN A 410 -6.06 -25.60 46.90
C GLN A 410 -7.43 -25.07 47.32
N LEU A 411 -7.54 -23.75 47.45
CA LEU A 411 -8.84 -23.11 47.65
C LEU A 411 -9.71 -23.35 46.41
N PRO A 412 -11.03 -23.60 46.57
CA PRO A 412 -11.91 -23.76 45.43
C PRO A 412 -11.83 -22.51 44.56
N LYS A 413 -11.38 -22.67 43.30
CA LYS A 413 -11.45 -21.60 42.31
C LYS A 413 -12.91 -21.17 42.24
N ARG A 414 -13.22 -19.89 42.53
CA ARG A 414 -14.54 -19.34 42.21
C ARG A 414 -14.74 -19.56 40.71
N GLN A 415 -15.57 -20.53 40.33
CA GLN A 415 -16.06 -20.67 38.97
C GLN A 415 -16.67 -19.30 38.65
N ARG A 416 -16.12 -18.61 37.65
CA ARG A 416 -16.77 -17.42 37.12
C ARG A 416 -18.09 -17.95 36.57
N ALA A 417 -19.20 -17.59 37.19
CA ALA A 417 -20.50 -17.75 36.55
C ALA A 417 -20.42 -16.88 35.28
N ASP A 418 -20.49 -17.54 34.13
CA ASP A 418 -20.46 -16.91 32.82
C ASP A 418 -21.59 -15.86 32.75
N MET A 419 -21.21 -14.62 32.42
CA MET A 419 -22.11 -13.54 31.98
C MET A 419 -21.54 -12.96 30.69
#